data_AF-A0A495IJX2-F1
#
_entry.id   AF-A0A495IJX2-F1
#
_cell.length_a   1.000
_cell.length_b   1.000
_cell.length_c   1.000
_cell.angle_alpha   90.00
_cell.angle_beta   90.00
_cell.angle_gamma   90.00
#
_symmetry.space_group_name_H-M   'P 1'
#
loop_
_entity.id
_entity.type
_entity.pdbx_description
1 polymer ?
#
loop_
_entity_poly.entity_id
_entity_poly.type
_entity_poly.pdbx_seq_one_letter_code
_entity_poly.pdbx_strand_id
1 'polypeptide(L)'
;MPRTERALPVDGAPDPWPDVPSEDRLTEIARQFVLRLRDEIGDRSVRSVAAEAGLNHMTVLNVLAGRAWPDLATIGRLELALNADLYTSHSVRDN
;
A
#
# COMPACT_ATOMS: atom_id res chain seq x y z
N MET A 1 -26.24 10.38 -11.19
CA MET A 1 -25.32 9.41 -11.83
C MET A 1 -24.78 8.51 -10.74
N PRO A 2 -24.82 7.18 -10.87
CA PRO A 2 -24.19 6.31 -9.87
C PRO A 2 -22.67 6.59 -9.88
N ARG A 3 -22.10 6.78 -8.69
CA ARG A 3 -20.66 6.96 -8.51
C ARG A 3 -19.99 5.63 -8.90
N THR A 4 -19.25 5.62 -10.00
CA THR A 4 -18.39 4.47 -10.33
C THR A 4 -17.48 4.22 -9.14
N GLU A 5 -17.65 3.08 -8.49
CA GLU A 5 -16.79 2.69 -7.39
C GLU A 5 -15.38 2.55 -7.95
N ARG A 6 -14.39 3.20 -7.33
CA ARG A 6 -13.01 3.09 -7.80
C ARG A 6 -12.58 1.64 -7.62
N ALA A 7 -12.12 1.01 -8.70
CA ALA A 7 -11.43 -0.27 -8.63
C ALA A 7 -10.32 -0.20 -7.58
N LEU A 8 -10.25 -1.22 -6.73
CA LEU A 8 -9.27 -1.35 -5.67
C LEU A 8 -7.95 -1.86 -6.27
N PRO A 9 -6.80 -1.63 -5.62
CA PRO A 9 -5.53 -2.16 -6.09
C PRO A 9 -5.57 -3.68 -6.35
N VAL A 10 -6.23 -4.44 -5.47
CA VAL A 10 -6.35 -5.90 -5.63
C VAL A 10 -7.13 -6.31 -6.89
N ASP A 11 -8.06 -5.48 -7.38
CA ASP A 11 -8.86 -5.80 -8.56
C ASP A 11 -8.06 -5.69 -9.87
N GLY A 12 -6.97 -4.91 -9.86
CA GLY A 12 -6.10 -4.70 -11.02
C GLY A 12 -4.89 -5.63 -11.08
N ALA A 13 -4.68 -6.46 -10.06
CA ALA A 13 -3.48 -7.28 -9.91
C ALA A 13 -3.79 -8.77 -10.13
N PRO A 14 -2.83 -9.56 -10.64
CA PRO A 14 -2.97 -11.01 -10.68
C PRO A 14 -2.97 -11.64 -9.27
N ASP A 15 -3.66 -12.77 -9.13
CA ASP A 15 -3.62 -13.57 -7.91
C ASP A 15 -2.31 -14.39 -7.81
N PRO A 16 -1.72 -14.56 -6.61
CA PRO A 16 -2.13 -13.96 -5.34
C PRO A 16 -1.57 -12.54 -5.15
N TRP A 17 -2.42 -11.61 -4.68
CA TRP A 17 -1.96 -10.29 -4.23
C TRP A 17 -1.09 -10.39 -2.98
N PRO A 18 0.00 -9.58 -2.85
CA PRO A 18 0.67 -8.70 -3.81
C PRO A 18 1.87 -9.37 -4.50
N ASP A 19 1.88 -10.70 -4.59
CA ASP A 19 3.09 -11.47 -4.87
C ASP A 19 3.44 -11.48 -6.36
N VAL A 20 2.47 -11.21 -7.24
CA VAL A 20 2.64 -11.19 -8.70
C VAL A 20 2.62 -9.76 -9.25
N PRO A 21 3.58 -9.36 -10.10
CA PRO A 21 3.56 -8.06 -10.78
C PRO A 21 2.31 -7.81 -11.63
N SER A 22 1.86 -6.55 -11.67
CA SER A 22 0.72 -6.10 -12.47
C SER A 22 1.18 -5.40 -13.76
N GLU A 23 0.47 -5.64 -14.86
CA GLU A 23 0.67 -4.90 -16.12
C GLU A 23 0.07 -3.48 -16.05
N ASP A 24 -0.97 -3.27 -15.23
CA ASP A 24 -1.47 -1.93 -14.94
C ASP A 24 -0.47 -1.18 -14.06
N ARG A 25 0.05 -0.06 -14.58
CA ARG A 25 1.12 0.70 -13.93
C ARG A 25 0.71 1.31 -12.59
N LEU A 26 -0.54 1.76 -12.45
CA LEU A 26 -1.01 2.34 -11.18
C LEU A 26 -1.15 1.25 -10.12
N THR A 27 -1.68 0.09 -10.49
CA THR A 27 -1.76 -1.08 -9.63
C THR A 27 -0.37 -1.59 -9.26
N GLU A 28 0.59 -1.59 -10.18
CA GLU A 28 1.96 -1.99 -9.90
C GLU A 28 2.63 -1.04 -8.90
N ILE A 29 2.39 0.27 -8.98
CA ILE A 29 2.86 1.24 -7.96
C ILE A 29 2.27 0.89 -6.59
N ALA A 30 0.97 0.60 -6.51
CA ALA A 30 0.31 0.22 -5.26
C ALA A 30 0.87 -1.10 -4.69
N ARG A 31 1.11 -2.09 -5.56
CA ARG A 31 1.69 -3.38 -5.19
C ARG A 31 3.09 -3.21 -4.62
N GLN A 32 3.94 -2.43 -5.29
CA GLN A 32 5.29 -2.11 -4.85
C GLN A 32 5.31 -1.34 -3.51
N PHE A 33 4.38 -0.40 -3.32
CA PHE A 33 4.18 0.26 -2.03
C PHE A 33 3.85 -0.77 -0.93
N VAL A 34 2.94 -1.72 -1.18
CA VAL A 34 2.57 -2.75 -0.20
C VAL A 34 3.73 -3.69 0.11
N LEU A 35 4.54 -4.07 -0.87
CA LEU A 35 5.74 -4.87 -0.63
C LEU A 35 6.72 -4.15 0.31
N ARG A 36 7.07 -2.89 0.02
CA ARG A 36 7.94 -2.09 0.91
C ARG A 36 7.34 -1.94 2.30
N LEU A 37 6.03 -1.70 2.39
CA LEU A 37 5.35 -1.60 3.67
C LEU A 37 5.43 -2.92 4.47
N ARG A 38 5.31 -4.09 3.83
CA ARG A 38 5.49 -5.40 4.50
C ARG A 38 6.92 -5.56 5.00
N ASP A 39 7.89 -5.20 4.17
CA ASP A 39 9.32 -5.33 4.51
C ASP A 39 9.69 -4.41 5.69
N GLU A 40 9.26 -3.15 5.67
CA GLU A 40 9.54 -2.17 6.73
C GLU A 40 8.76 -2.43 8.03
N ILE A 41 7.57 -3.04 7.96
CA ILE A 41 6.88 -3.54 9.15
C ILE A 41 7.72 -4.66 9.81
N GLY A 42 8.29 -5.56 9.01
CA GLY A 42 9.09 -6.69 9.48
C GLY A 42 8.35 -7.53 10.52
N ASP A 43 9.01 -7.80 11.64
CA ASP A 43 8.45 -8.60 12.74
C ASP A 43 7.46 -7.84 13.64
N ARG A 44 7.26 -6.54 13.39
CA ARG A 44 6.36 -5.71 14.20
C ARG A 44 4.91 -6.06 13.88
N SER A 45 4.03 -5.97 14.88
CA SER A 45 2.60 -6.10 14.61
C SER A 45 2.07 -4.87 13.86
N VAL A 46 1.15 -5.09 12.93
CA VAL A 46 0.44 -4.01 12.20
C VAL A 46 -0.23 -3.02 13.16
N ARG A 47 -0.73 -3.50 14.30
CA ARG A 47 -1.33 -2.65 15.33
C ARG A 47 -0.31 -1.71 15.97
N SER A 48 0.91 -2.18 16.25
CA SER A 48 2.00 -1.34 16.78
C SER A 48 2.36 -0.23 15.79
N VAL A 49 2.55 -0.59 14.52
CA VAL A 49 2.92 0.37 13.47
C VAL A 49 1.81 1.39 13.25
N ALA A 50 0.55 0.95 13.21
CA ALA A 50 -0.58 1.85 13.09
C ALA A 50 -0.68 2.83 14.27
N ALA A 51 -0.43 2.37 15.51
CA ALA A 51 -0.45 3.23 16.69
C ALA A 51 0.65 4.30 16.62
N GLU A 52 1.88 3.94 16.22
CA GLU A 52 2.98 4.89 16.03
C GLU A 52 2.69 5.90 14.90
N ALA A 53 2.08 5.44 13.81
CA ALA A 53 1.65 6.29 12.70
C ALA A 53 0.41 7.15 13.02
N GLY A 54 -0.22 6.99 14.18
CA GLY A 54 -1.48 7.67 14.51
C GLY A 54 -2.65 7.28 13.59
N LEU A 55 -2.67 6.03 13.13
CA LEU A 55 -3.66 5.47 12.22
C LEU A 55 -4.53 4.40 12.89
N ASN A 56 -5.72 4.17 12.35
CA ASN A 56 -6.48 2.96 12.68
C ASN A 56 -5.80 1.74 12.05
N HIS A 57 -5.51 0.71 12.84
CA HIS A 57 -4.91 -0.53 12.34
C HIS A 57 -5.69 -1.19 11.19
N MET A 58 -7.02 -1.03 11.14
CA MET A 58 -7.82 -1.52 10.02
C MET A 58 -7.51 -0.81 8.71
N THR A 59 -7.12 0.47 8.75
CA THR A 59 -6.65 1.21 7.56
C THR A 59 -5.40 0.55 7.00
N VAL A 60 -4.42 0.23 7.86
CA VAL A 60 -3.16 -0.41 7.44
C VAL A 60 -3.41 -1.82 6.90
N LEU A 61 -4.27 -2.62 7.56
CA LEU A 61 -4.66 -3.94 7.07
C LEU A 61 -5.35 -3.87 5.69
N ASN A 62 -6.26 -2.92 5.47
CA ASN A 62 -6.93 -2.75 4.18
C ASN A 62 -5.94 -2.35 3.08
N VAL A 63 -4.98 -1.48 3.39
CA VAL A 63 -3.91 -1.11 2.46
C VAL A 63 -3.04 -2.32 2.12
N LEU A 64 -2.56 -3.08 3.11
CA LEU A 64 -1.78 -4.30 2.91
C LEU A 64 -2.52 -5.37 2.09
N ALA A 65 -3.84 -5.45 2.25
CA ALA A 65 -4.70 -6.36 1.51
C ALA A 65 -5.08 -5.84 0.11
N GLY A 66 -4.60 -4.66 -0.31
CA GLY A 66 -4.98 -4.05 -1.59
C GLY A 66 -6.45 -3.63 -1.66
N ARG A 67 -7.13 -3.50 -0.51
CA ARG A 67 -8.55 -3.14 -0.37
C ARG A 67 -8.79 -1.66 -0.09
N ALA A 68 -7.72 -0.87 -0.12
CA ALA A 68 -7.79 0.58 -0.01
C ALA A 68 -6.64 1.23 -0.77
N TRP A 69 -6.92 2.35 -1.42
CA TRP A 69 -5.88 3.27 -1.88
C TRP A 69 -5.44 4.13 -0.70
N PRO A 70 -4.17 4.05 -0.24
CA PRO A 70 -3.69 4.98 0.76
C PRO A 70 -3.64 6.40 0.15
N ASP A 71 -4.03 7.39 0.93
CA ASP A 71 -3.86 8.79 0.56
C ASP A 71 -2.48 9.32 1.01
N LEU A 72 -2.14 10.54 0.60
CA LEU A 72 -0.86 11.17 0.95
C LEU A 72 -0.65 11.29 2.46
N ALA A 73 -1.71 11.51 3.23
CA ALA A 73 -1.61 11.59 4.69
C ALA A 73 -1.31 10.22 5.32
N THR A 74 -1.89 9.15 4.79
CA THR A 74 -1.63 7.78 5.21
C THR A 74 -0.20 7.37 4.87
N ILE A 75 0.25 7.65 3.65
CA ILE A 75 1.63 7.39 3.21
C ILE A 75 2.61 8.12 4.12
N GLY A 76 2.51 9.44 4.25
CA GLY A 76 3.46 10.23 5.03
C GLY A 76 3.48 9.84 6.51
N ARG A 77 2.34 9.47 7.11
CA ARG A 77 2.31 8.96 8.49
C ARG A 77 3.06 7.64 8.65
N LEU A 78 2.90 6.72 7.69
CA LEU A 78 3.61 5.45 7.71
C LEU A 78 5.10 5.64 7.49
N GLU A 79 5.51 6.49 6.53
CA GLU A 79 6.91 6.80 6.27
C GLU A 79 7.60 7.45 7.48
N LEU A 80 6.93 8.39 8.16
CA LEU A 80 7.45 9.00 9.39
C LEU A 80 7.54 8.00 10.56
N ALA A 81 6.57 7.12 10.72
CA ALA A 81 6.55 6.12 11.79
C ALA A 81 7.55 4.98 11.58
N LEU A 82 7.81 4.62 10.32
CA LEU A 82 8.76 3.56 9.96
C LEU A 82 10.16 4.11 9.68
N ASN A 83 10.30 5.43 9.55
CA ASN A 83 11.53 6.09 9.12
C ASN A 83 12.08 5.49 7.81
N ALA A 84 11.20 5.34 6.82
CA ALA A 84 11.48 4.70 5.53
C ALA A 84 10.70 5.36 4.40
N ASP A 85 11.28 5.36 3.19
CA ASP A 85 10.61 5.80 1.96
C ASP A 85 9.77 4.64 1.39
N LEU A 86 8.45 4.72 1.50
CA LEU A 86 7.53 3.67 1.07
C LEU A 86 7.02 3.90 -0.36
N TYR A 87 6.70 5.15 -0.69
CA TYR A 87 6.18 5.51 -1.99
C TYR A 87 7.30 5.86 -2.96
N THR A 88 7.40 5.09 -4.05
CA THR A 88 8.20 5.46 -5.21
C THR A 88 7.63 4.84 -6.47
N SER A 89 7.73 5.57 -7.58
CA SER A 89 7.31 5.12 -8.91
C SER A 89 8.49 4.82 -9.84
N HIS A 90 9.74 4.97 -9.36
CA HIS A 90 10.94 4.84 -10.20
C HIS A 90 10.99 3.49 -10.92
N SER A 91 10.84 2.38 -10.21
CA SER A 91 10.87 1.03 -10.79
C SER A 91 9.77 0.74 -11.82
N VAL A 92 8.69 1.52 -11.83
CA VAL A 92 7.55 1.36 -12.76
C VAL A 92 7.66 2.33 -13.95
N ARG A 93 8.32 3.47 -13.77
CA ARG A 93 8.55 4.46 -14.82
C ARG A 93 9.73 4.12 -15.71
N ASP A 94 10.71 3.42 -15.15
CA ASP A 94 11.95 3.03 -15.83
C ASP A 94 11.81 1.68 -16.56
N ASN A 95 10.62 1.07 -16.53
CA ASN A 95 10.22 -0.20 -17.17
C ASN A 95 9.19 0.06 -18.30
#